data_AF-A0ABD1K750-F1
#
_entry.id   AF-A0ABD1K750-F1
#
_cell.length_a   1.000
_cell.length_b   1.000
_cell.length_c   1.000
_cell.angle_alpha   90.00
_cell.angle_beta   90.00
_cell.angle_gamma   90.00
#
_symmetry.space_group_name_H-M   'P 1'
#
loop_
_entity.id
_entity.type
_entity.pdbx_description
1 polymer ?
#
loop_
_entity_poly.entity_id
_entity_poly.type
_entity_poly.pdbx_seq_one_letter_code
_entity_poly.pdbx_strand_id
1 'polypeptide(L)'
;MASFVRLSSLCHRGVKPLLSKNTFFPRELLACRTLRERDSLQSLAQSHHASSSHSAVSSKAASMHWTGERVLSVFLLGMAPAAYLYPGPAVDYAVAAALTLHGHWGIGQVLTDYVHGETKVKLANAGLYTLSMVTFAGLCYFNYKDVGICKAIAMLWSI
;
A
#
# COMPACT_ATOMS: atom_id res chain seq x y z
N MET A 1 -11.97 -0.36 5.98
CA MET A 1 -12.63 -0.66 7.27
C MET A 1 -13.05 -2.12 7.28
N ALA A 2 -12.47 -2.92 8.17
CA ALA A 2 -13.05 -4.13 8.77
C ALA A 2 -12.01 -4.66 9.77
N SER A 3 -12.30 -4.59 11.06
CA SER A 3 -11.48 -5.10 12.16
C SER A 3 -12.25 -6.22 12.82
N PHE A 4 -11.66 -7.42 12.91
CA PHE A 4 -12.19 -8.51 13.72
C PHE A 4 -11.31 -8.67 14.95
N VAL A 5 -11.82 -8.17 16.08
CA VAL A 5 -11.33 -8.46 17.42
C VAL A 5 -11.86 -9.84 17.80
N ARG A 6 -10.97 -10.78 18.15
CA ARG A 6 -11.35 -12.04 18.79
C ARG A 6 -10.76 -12.07 20.19
N LEU A 7 -11.61 -11.73 21.17
CA LEU A 7 -11.39 -12.02 22.59
C LEU A 7 -11.59 -13.52 22.81
N SER A 8 -10.67 -14.18 23.50
CA SER A 8 -10.92 -15.45 24.18
C SER A 8 -10.07 -15.55 25.43
N SER A 9 -10.71 -15.21 26.55
CA SER A 9 -10.34 -15.62 27.90
C SER A 9 -10.49 -17.14 28.02
N LEU A 10 -9.59 -17.80 28.75
CA LEU A 10 -9.93 -18.74 29.84
C LEU A 10 -8.67 -19.28 30.51
N CYS A 11 -8.61 -19.05 31.82
CA CYS A 11 -7.67 -19.61 32.76
C CYS A 11 -7.80 -21.14 32.86
N HIS A 12 -6.67 -21.86 32.94
CA HIS A 12 -6.61 -23.05 33.79
C HIS A 12 -5.31 -23.10 34.59
N ARG A 13 -5.52 -23.20 35.90
CA ARG A 13 -4.55 -23.31 36.99
C ARG A 13 -4.05 -24.76 37.02
N GLY A 14 -2.74 -24.97 37.11
CA GLY A 14 -2.13 -26.29 37.24
C GLY A 14 -0.70 -26.16 37.76
N VAL A 15 -0.55 -26.20 39.09
CA VAL A 15 0.74 -26.14 39.80
C VAL A 15 1.49 -27.46 39.56
N LYS A 16 2.77 -27.37 39.17
CA LYS A 16 3.67 -28.50 38.93
C LYS A 16 4.24 -29.02 40.26
N PRO A 17 4.39 -30.35 40.47
CA PRO A 17 5.24 -30.84 41.54
C PRO A 17 6.71 -30.69 41.13
N LEU A 18 7.50 -30.15 42.05
CA LEU A 18 8.95 -30.11 42.00
C LEU A 18 9.48 -31.54 42.15
N LEU A 19 10.22 -32.05 41.17
CA LEU A 19 11.11 -33.17 41.42
C LEU A 19 12.33 -33.19 40.49
N SER A 20 13.47 -32.99 41.16
CA SER A 20 14.79 -33.58 40.95
C SER A 20 15.46 -33.52 39.56
N LYS A 21 16.59 -32.79 39.60
CA LYS A 21 17.83 -32.95 38.83
C LYS A 21 17.98 -34.29 38.08
N ASN A 22 18.32 -34.22 36.80
CA ASN A 22 19.57 -34.82 36.34
C ASN A 22 20.03 -34.32 34.97
N THR A 23 21.35 -34.39 34.85
CA THR A 23 22.27 -33.90 33.84
C THR A 23 22.27 -34.80 32.58
N PHE A 24 22.71 -34.21 31.45
CA PHE A 24 23.06 -34.83 30.16
C PHE A 24 21.91 -35.32 29.27
N PHE A 25 21.84 -34.83 28.03
CA PHE A 25 21.84 -35.62 26.77
C PHE A 25 21.66 -34.66 25.55
N PRO A 26 22.55 -34.65 24.55
CA PRO A 26 22.48 -33.77 23.36
C PRO A 26 21.38 -34.17 22.34
N ARG A 27 20.34 -34.87 22.79
CA ARG A 27 19.30 -35.50 21.94
C ARG A 27 18.09 -34.59 21.68
N GLU A 28 17.92 -33.53 22.48
CA GLU A 28 16.81 -32.58 22.38
C GLU A 28 16.91 -31.64 21.15
N LEU A 29 18.12 -31.38 20.65
CA LEU A 29 18.33 -30.53 19.47
C LEU A 29 17.86 -31.19 18.16
N LEU A 30 17.98 -32.51 18.03
CA LEU A 30 17.40 -33.23 16.90
C LEU A 30 15.87 -33.29 17.00
N ALA A 31 15.31 -33.48 18.19
CA ALA A 31 13.86 -33.51 18.39
C ALA A 31 13.20 -32.16 18.03
N CYS A 32 13.79 -31.05 18.46
CA CYS A 32 13.31 -29.70 18.15
C CYS A 32 13.39 -29.39 16.63
N ARG A 33 14.44 -29.86 15.95
CA ARG A 33 14.59 -29.73 14.49
C ARG A 33 13.51 -30.51 13.74
N THR A 34 13.21 -31.74 14.16
CA THR A 34 12.17 -32.58 13.52
C THR A 34 10.74 -32.05 13.73
N LEU A 35 10.45 -31.39 14.87
CA LEU A 35 9.15 -30.76 15.10
C LEU A 35 8.99 -29.49 14.25
N ARG A 36 10.02 -28.64 14.19
CA ARG A 36 10.00 -27.45 13.33
C ARG A 36 9.90 -27.80 11.85
N GLU A 37 10.56 -28.87 11.41
CA GLU A 37 10.45 -29.38 10.04
C GLU A 37 9.07 -29.99 9.76
N ARG A 38 8.44 -30.66 10.74
CA ARG A 38 7.03 -31.11 10.64
C ARG A 38 6.06 -29.95 10.50
N ASP A 39 6.20 -28.89 11.30
CA ASP A 39 5.34 -27.71 11.21
C ASP A 39 5.50 -27.00 9.85
N SER A 40 6.74 -26.94 9.35
CA SER A 40 7.06 -26.38 8.03
C SER A 40 6.44 -27.20 6.89
N LEU A 41 6.52 -28.52 6.98
CA LEU A 41 5.96 -29.43 5.98
C LEU A 41 4.44 -29.55 6.09
N GLN A 42 3.84 -29.41 7.27
CA GLN A 42 2.40 -29.32 7.46
C GLN A 42 1.84 -28.01 6.89
N SER A 43 2.56 -26.89 7.08
CA SER A 43 2.27 -25.62 6.40
C SER A 43 2.34 -25.75 4.88
N LEU A 44 3.31 -26.50 4.34
CA LEU A 44 3.45 -26.73 2.89
C LEU A 44 2.43 -27.74 2.34
N ALA A 45 2.04 -28.74 3.13
CA ALA A 45 1.01 -29.72 2.76
C ALA A 45 -0.41 -29.14 2.84
N GLN A 46 -0.67 -28.20 3.77
CA GLN A 46 -1.92 -27.44 3.82
C GLN A 46 -2.12 -26.56 2.59
N SER A 47 -1.05 -26.11 1.91
CA SER A 47 -1.17 -25.41 0.63
C SER A 47 -1.59 -26.29 -0.54
N HIS A 48 -1.46 -27.63 -0.46
CA HIS A 48 -1.74 -28.52 -1.60
C HIS A 48 -3.12 -29.21 -1.53
N HIS A 49 -3.79 -29.23 -0.37
CA HIS A 49 -5.06 -29.94 -0.18
C HIS A 49 -6.28 -29.08 0.16
N ALA A 50 -6.21 -27.76 -0.02
CA ALA A 50 -7.40 -26.90 0.02
C ALA A 50 -8.11 -26.89 -1.36
N SER A 51 -8.77 -27.99 -1.69
CA SER A 51 -9.70 -28.02 -2.81
C SER A 51 -11.01 -27.31 -2.40
N SER A 52 -11.27 -26.20 -3.07
CA SER A 52 -12.55 -25.48 -3.27
C SER A 52 -13.72 -25.76 -2.32
N SER A 53 -14.04 -24.77 -1.47
CA SER A 53 -15.43 -24.48 -1.10
C SER A 53 -15.58 -23.09 -0.46
N HIS A 54 -15.13 -22.07 -1.18
CA HIS A 54 -15.81 -20.78 -1.21
C HIS A 54 -15.47 -20.19 -2.57
N SER A 55 -16.50 -19.85 -3.35
CA SER A 55 -16.36 -19.02 -4.54
C SER A 55 -15.87 -17.64 -4.10
N ALA A 56 -14.59 -17.53 -3.76
CA ALA A 56 -13.93 -16.26 -3.57
C ALA A 56 -13.94 -15.61 -4.95
N VAL A 57 -14.94 -14.76 -5.20
CA VAL A 57 -14.99 -13.91 -6.38
C VAL A 57 -13.66 -13.16 -6.40
N SER A 58 -12.78 -13.56 -7.32
CA SER A 58 -11.46 -12.95 -7.46
C SER A 58 -11.68 -11.50 -7.88
N SER A 59 -11.45 -10.58 -6.95
CA SER A 59 -11.63 -9.16 -7.20
C SER A 59 -10.57 -8.68 -8.18
N LYS A 60 -11.01 -8.13 -9.32
CA LYS A 60 -10.12 -7.51 -10.30
C LYS A 60 -9.56 -6.16 -9.85
N ALA A 61 -9.89 -5.68 -8.64
CA ALA A 61 -9.53 -4.34 -8.16
C ALA A 61 -8.03 -4.03 -8.28
N ALA A 62 -7.14 -4.95 -7.87
CA ALA A 62 -5.69 -4.73 -7.98
C ALA A 62 -5.21 -4.62 -9.44
N SER A 63 -5.71 -5.51 -10.32
CA SER A 63 -5.37 -5.46 -11.75
C SER A 63 -5.93 -4.21 -12.45
N MET A 64 -7.12 -3.75 -12.05
CA MET A 64 -7.72 -2.53 -12.55
C MET A 64 -6.97 -1.29 -12.04
N HIS A 65 -6.52 -1.29 -10.78
CA HIS A 65 -5.67 -0.24 -10.23
C HIS A 65 -4.35 -0.12 -11.01
N TRP A 66 -3.66 -1.24 -11.22
CA TRP A 66 -2.43 -1.28 -12.02
C TRP A 66 -2.66 -0.75 -13.45
N THR A 67 -3.75 -1.17 -14.09
CA THR A 67 -4.11 -0.70 -15.44
C THR A 67 -4.39 0.81 -15.43
N GLY A 68 -5.13 1.29 -14.44
CA GLY A 68 -5.44 2.72 -14.25
C GLY A 68 -4.18 3.56 -14.10
N GLU A 69 -3.19 3.10 -13.32
CA GLU A 69 -1.91 3.79 -13.20
C GLU A 69 -1.20 3.92 -14.56
N ARG A 70 -1.21 2.88 -15.39
CA ARG A 70 -0.58 2.91 -16.72
C ARG A 70 -1.31 3.86 -17.66
N VAL A 71 -2.64 3.81 -17.69
CA VAL A 71 -3.47 4.72 -18.49
C VAL A 71 -3.23 6.17 -18.09
N LEU A 72 -3.22 6.46 -16.79
CA LEU A 72 -2.96 7.80 -16.29
C LEU A 72 -1.53 8.27 -16.61
N SER A 73 -0.55 7.36 -16.59
CA SER A 73 0.84 7.68 -16.96
C SER A 73 0.96 8.07 -18.43
N VAL A 74 0.31 7.32 -19.33
CA VAL A 74 0.27 7.64 -20.77
C VAL A 74 -0.48 8.95 -21.01
N PHE A 75 -1.59 9.17 -20.29
CA PHE A 75 -2.33 10.42 -20.36
C PHE A 75 -1.44 11.61 -19.94
N LEU A 76 -0.77 11.51 -18.78
CA LEU A 76 0.13 12.56 -18.29
C LEU A 76 1.30 12.81 -19.24
N LEU A 77 1.85 11.75 -19.86
CA LEU A 77 2.87 11.88 -20.90
C LEU A 77 2.36 12.68 -22.10
N GLY A 78 1.13 12.43 -22.56
CA GLY A 78 0.48 13.19 -23.64
C GLY A 78 0.13 14.63 -23.25
N MET A 79 -0.11 14.91 -21.97
CA MET A 79 -0.40 16.26 -21.48
C MET A 79 0.79 17.21 -21.59
N ALA A 80 2.03 16.72 -21.54
CA ALA A 80 3.22 17.57 -21.66
C ALA A 80 3.29 18.34 -23.01
N PRO A 81 3.23 17.68 -24.19
CA PRO A 81 3.14 18.40 -25.46
C PRO A 81 1.82 19.17 -25.62
N ALA A 82 0.70 18.67 -25.08
CA ALA A 82 -0.57 19.38 -25.14
C ALA A 82 -0.55 20.72 -24.37
N ALA A 83 0.08 20.76 -23.20
CA ALA A 83 0.28 21.97 -22.39
C ALA A 83 1.17 23.00 -23.09
N TYR A 84 2.15 22.55 -23.87
CA TYR A 84 2.99 23.43 -24.66
C TYR A 84 2.24 24.03 -25.86
N LEU A 85 1.51 23.20 -26.61
CA LEU A 85 0.85 23.62 -27.86
C LEU A 85 -0.47 24.38 -27.63
N TYR A 86 -1.22 24.00 -26.61
CA TYR A 86 -2.57 24.51 -26.35
C TYR A 86 -2.74 24.96 -24.88
N PRO A 87 -1.97 25.95 -24.41
CA PRO A 87 -2.09 26.43 -23.04
C PRO A 87 -3.47 27.05 -22.79
N GLY A 88 -4.08 26.72 -21.66
CA GLY A 88 -5.35 27.30 -21.24
C GLY A 88 -6.01 26.55 -20.08
N PRO A 89 -7.12 27.08 -19.53
CA PRO A 89 -7.69 26.60 -18.27
C PRO A 89 -8.05 25.10 -18.27
N ALA A 90 -8.59 24.58 -19.38
CA ALA A 90 -8.93 23.16 -19.48
C ALA A 90 -7.69 22.26 -19.33
N VAL A 91 -6.58 22.66 -19.97
CA VAL A 91 -5.32 21.94 -19.90
C VAL A 91 -4.68 22.11 -18.53
N ASP A 92 -4.74 23.31 -17.93
CA ASP A 92 -4.25 23.58 -16.59
C ASP A 92 -4.93 22.71 -15.51
N TYR A 93 -6.26 22.59 -15.54
CA TYR A 93 -6.98 21.72 -14.62
C TYR A 93 -6.74 20.24 -14.89
N ALA A 94 -6.64 19.83 -16.17
CA ALA A 94 -6.33 18.46 -16.53
C ALA A 94 -4.92 18.05 -16.06
N VAL A 95 -3.92 18.93 -16.24
CA VAL A 95 -2.55 18.74 -15.72
C VAL A 95 -2.56 18.68 -14.21
N ALA A 96 -3.26 19.59 -13.52
CA ALA A 96 -3.35 19.58 -12.07
C ALA A 96 -3.92 18.25 -11.54
N ALA A 97 -5.00 17.76 -12.15
CA ALA A 97 -5.65 16.50 -11.76
C ALA A 97 -4.76 15.30 -12.04
N ALA A 98 -4.24 15.18 -13.26
CA ALA A 98 -3.44 14.04 -13.68
C ALA A 98 -2.12 13.96 -12.92
N LEU A 99 -1.42 15.09 -12.75
CA LEU A 99 -0.17 15.15 -12.01
C LEU A 99 -0.37 14.74 -10.55
N THR A 100 -1.41 15.28 -9.89
CA THR A 100 -1.66 14.99 -8.48
C THR A 100 -2.08 13.54 -8.27
N LEU A 101 -2.96 13.00 -9.12
CA LEU A 101 -3.41 11.62 -9.02
C LEU A 101 -2.29 10.62 -9.33
N HIS A 102 -1.47 10.91 -10.35
CA HIS A 102 -0.32 10.09 -10.70
C HIS A 102 0.70 10.06 -9.56
N GLY A 103 1.01 11.23 -8.98
CA GLY A 103 1.86 11.33 -7.79
C GLY A 103 1.29 10.60 -6.58
N HIS A 104 -0.02 10.69 -6.33
CA HIS A 104 -0.69 9.98 -5.23
C HIS A 104 -0.49 8.47 -5.32
N TRP A 105 -0.77 7.86 -6.48
CA TRP A 105 -0.56 6.42 -6.67
C TRP A 105 0.92 6.04 -6.64
N GLY A 106 1.80 6.82 -7.27
CA GLY A 106 3.23 6.57 -7.27
C GLY A 106 3.84 6.56 -5.86
N ILE A 107 3.52 7.58 -5.04
CA ILE A 107 3.97 7.63 -3.64
C ILE A 107 3.30 6.51 -2.82
N GLY A 108 2.06 6.14 -3.13
CA GLY A 108 1.39 4.99 -2.52
C GLY A 108 2.16 3.68 -2.66
N GLN A 109 2.80 3.46 -3.82
CA GLN A 109 3.69 2.29 -4.02
C GLN A 109 4.95 2.40 -3.14
N VAL A 110 5.60 3.57 -3.09
CA VAL A 110 6.75 3.81 -2.22
C VAL A 110 6.40 3.56 -0.74
N LEU A 111 5.24 4.01 -0.29
CA LEU A 111 4.77 3.76 1.08
C LEU A 111 4.56 2.27 1.33
N THR A 112 3.98 1.55 0.37
CA THR A 112 3.73 0.11 0.47
C THR A 112 5.04 -0.68 0.55
N ASP A 113 6.06 -0.26 -0.20
CA ASP A 113 7.36 -0.96 -0.26
C ASP A 113 8.22 -0.73 0.98
N TYR A 114 8.15 0.47 1.59
CA TYR A 114 9.13 0.87 2.62
C TYR A 114 8.52 1.11 4.01
N VAL A 115 7.23 1.42 4.13
CA VAL A 115 6.60 1.69 5.43
C VAL A 115 5.98 0.41 5.99
N HIS A 116 6.59 -0.07 7.07
CA HIS A 116 6.15 -1.28 7.75
C HIS A 116 5.55 -0.97 9.12
N GLY A 117 4.53 -1.75 9.50
CA GLY A 117 3.79 -1.65 10.77
C GLY A 117 2.45 -0.95 10.61
N GLU A 118 1.37 -1.55 11.12
CA GLU A 118 -0.01 -1.11 10.85
C GLU A 118 -0.28 0.36 11.20
N THR A 119 0.25 0.83 12.34
CA THR A 119 0.07 2.22 12.78
C THR A 119 0.79 3.19 11.87
N LYS A 120 2.05 2.89 11.50
CA LYS A 120 2.85 3.68 10.58
C LYS A 120 2.24 3.73 9.19
N VAL A 121 1.75 2.59 8.67
CA VAL A 121 1.08 2.50 7.37
C VAL A 121 -0.20 3.34 7.36
N LYS A 122 -1.04 3.25 8.40
CA LYS A 122 -2.26 4.07 8.51
C LYS A 122 -1.94 5.57 8.56
N LEU A 123 -0.94 5.95 9.36
CA LEU A 123 -0.52 7.35 9.48
C LEU A 123 0.08 7.88 8.18
N ALA A 124 0.95 7.11 7.53
CA ALA A 124 1.57 7.48 6.27
C ALA A 124 0.52 7.63 5.15
N ASN A 125 -0.44 6.71 5.06
CA ASN A 125 -1.54 6.82 4.11
C ASN A 125 -2.42 8.04 4.40
N ALA A 126 -2.77 8.32 5.66
CA ALA A 126 -3.51 9.54 6.00
C ALA A 126 -2.76 10.80 5.57
N GLY A 127 -1.45 10.86 5.83
CA GLY A 127 -0.58 11.94 5.37
C GLY A 127 -0.56 12.07 3.85
N LEU A 128 -0.48 10.96 3.11
CA LEU A 128 -0.53 10.95 1.64
C LEU A 128 -1.86 11.49 1.11
N TYR A 129 -2.99 11.08 1.68
CA TYR A 129 -4.30 11.63 1.30
C TYR A 129 -4.39 13.13 1.57
N THR A 130 -3.97 13.58 2.76
CA THR A 130 -3.96 15.02 3.08
C THR A 130 -3.07 15.80 2.14
N LEU A 131 -1.84 15.31 1.87
CA LEU A 131 -0.91 15.93 0.95
C LEU A 131 -1.53 16.06 -0.44
N SER A 132 -2.06 14.98 -1.00
CA SER A 132 -2.66 14.99 -2.34
C SER A 132 -3.89 15.91 -2.42
N MET A 133 -4.74 15.96 -1.39
CA MET A 133 -5.88 16.87 -1.37
C MET A 133 -5.46 18.33 -1.31
N VAL A 134 -4.49 18.67 -0.44
CA VAL A 134 -3.96 20.04 -0.34
C VAL A 134 -3.26 20.44 -1.64
N THR A 135 -2.47 19.56 -2.24
CA THR A 135 -1.81 19.82 -3.53
C THR A 135 -2.84 20.04 -4.64
N PHE A 136 -3.84 19.16 -4.78
CA PHE A 136 -4.84 19.31 -5.83
C PHE A 136 -5.66 20.60 -5.64
N ALA A 137 -6.12 20.87 -4.41
CA ALA A 137 -6.85 22.09 -4.09
C ALA A 137 -6.01 23.35 -4.33
N GLY A 138 -4.73 23.32 -3.94
CA GLY A 138 -3.79 24.42 -4.16
C GLY A 138 -3.55 24.69 -5.64
N LEU A 139 -3.36 23.65 -6.46
CA LEU A 139 -3.24 23.78 -7.91
C LEU A 139 -4.53 24.28 -8.55
N CYS A 140 -5.70 23.79 -8.10
CA CYS A 140 -6.98 24.29 -8.58
C CYS A 140 -7.22 25.76 -8.22
N TYR A 141 -6.82 26.15 -7.01
CA TYR A 141 -6.89 27.53 -6.55
C TYR A 141 -5.94 28.42 -7.38
N PHE A 142 -4.71 27.98 -7.61
CA PHE A 142 -3.75 28.68 -8.46
C PHE A 142 -4.28 28.85 -9.89
N ASN A 143 -4.87 27.80 -10.47
CA ASN A 143 -5.51 27.89 -11.78
C ASN A 143 -6.74 28.82 -11.82
N TYR A 144 -7.43 28.98 -10.69
CA TYR A 144 -8.65 29.78 -10.62
C TYR A 144 -8.40 31.26 -10.30
N LYS A 145 -7.45 31.53 -9.40
CA LYS A 145 -7.19 32.84 -8.81
C LYS A 145 -5.90 33.49 -9.27
N ASP A 146 -5.04 32.75 -9.96
CA ASP A 146 -3.76 33.22 -10.47
C ASP A 146 -3.65 32.93 -11.97
N VAL A 147 -2.45 33.06 -12.54
CA VAL A 147 -2.18 32.95 -13.99
C VAL A 147 -2.39 31.55 -14.57
N GLY A 148 -2.43 30.50 -13.75
CA GLY A 148 -2.52 29.09 -14.17
C GLY A 148 -1.17 28.44 -14.50
N ILE A 149 -1.11 27.11 -14.38
CA ILE A 149 0.15 26.33 -14.42
C ILE A 149 0.93 26.54 -15.72
N CYS A 150 0.31 26.40 -16.88
CA CYS A 150 0.97 26.51 -18.17
C CYS A 150 1.57 27.91 -18.36
N LYS A 151 0.80 28.95 -18.02
CA LYS A 151 1.27 30.34 -18.13
C LYS A 151 2.34 30.66 -17.10
N ALA A 152 2.21 30.14 -15.88
CA ALA A 152 3.23 30.30 -14.84
C ALA A 152 4.58 29.72 -15.27
N ILE A 153 4.58 28.51 -15.86
CA ILE A 153 5.80 27.90 -16.40
C ILE A 153 6.37 28.75 -17.55
N ALA A 154 5.53 29.25 -18.46
CA ALA A 154 5.98 30.11 -19.55
C ALA A 154 6.60 31.43 -19.03
N MET A 155 6.01 32.02 -17.99
CA MET A 155 6.56 33.22 -17.33
C MET A 155 7.88 32.92 -16.63
N LEU A 156 7.97 31.80 -15.92
CA LEU A 156 9.19 31.34 -15.26
C LEU A 156 10.34 31.15 -16.25
N TRP A 157 10.05 30.63 -17.46
CA TRP A 157 11.04 30.42 -18.51
C TRP A 157 11.41 31.69 -19.29
N SER A 158 10.69 32.79 -19.06
CA SER A 158 10.99 34.10 -19.67
C SER A 158 11.86 35.00 -18.79
N ILE A 159 12.25 34.51 -17.60
CA ILE A 159 13.22 35.14 -16.70
C ILE A 159 14.64 34.86 -17.23
#